data_AF-A0A8T4P946-F1
#
_entry.id   AF-A0A8T4P946-F1
#
_cell.length_a   1.000
_cell.length_b   1.000
_cell.length_c   1.000
_cell.angle_alpha   90.00
_cell.angle_beta   90.00
_cell.angle_gamma   90.00
#
_symmetry.space_group_name_H-M   'P 1'
#
loop_
_entity.id
_entity.type
_entity.pdbx_description
1 polymer ?
#
loop_
_entity_poly.entity_id
_entity_poly.type
_entity_poly.pdbx_seq_one_letter_code
_entity_poly.pdbx_strand_id
1 'polypeptide(L)'
;MALCGFNQEMLEGLSGFYKGLVEHGILERSKKKKQATETTINKELEDMNDFLRETRRIEDPEIKDLTEALTKHALSYYKFVQKKGVKNYKEIIQFLNDYYFAMDDKYYSELEGKPEAMKKLAIYLNEKVKKMGKQTSQTNSNNLNIGNH
;
A
#
# COMPACT_ATOMS: atom_id res chain seq x y z
N MET A 1 12.30 12.08 -12.74
CA MET A 1 11.33 11.12 -12.15
C MET A 1 9.93 11.60 -12.50
N ALA A 2 8.99 10.73 -12.91
CA ALA A 2 7.64 11.13 -13.35
C ALA A 2 6.56 11.10 -12.24
N LEU A 3 6.93 10.67 -11.03
CA LEU A 3 6.08 10.73 -9.83
C LEU A 3 6.49 11.98 -9.05
N CYS A 4 6.19 13.15 -9.58
CA CYS A 4 6.44 14.43 -8.93
C CYS A 4 5.24 14.81 -8.07
N GLY A 5 5.48 15.14 -6.80
CA GLY A 5 4.57 15.94 -6.01
C GLY A 5 3.49 15.14 -5.31
N PHE A 6 3.85 14.14 -4.50
CA PHE A 6 2.96 13.56 -3.48
C PHE A 6 2.53 14.62 -2.46
N ASN A 7 1.75 15.57 -2.94
CA ASN A 7 1.13 16.64 -2.20
C ASN A 7 -0.05 16.04 -1.43
N GLN A 8 -0.69 16.89 -0.64
CA GLN A 8 -1.81 16.48 0.18
C GLN A 8 -2.93 15.84 -0.64
N GLU A 9 -3.27 16.40 -1.82
CA GLU A 9 -4.36 15.88 -2.67
C GLU A 9 -4.08 14.46 -3.18
N MET A 10 -2.86 14.16 -3.63
CA MET A 10 -2.49 12.81 -4.07
C MET A 10 -2.54 11.81 -2.92
N LEU A 11 -2.03 12.19 -1.74
CA LEU A 11 -2.06 11.33 -0.55
C LEU A 11 -3.49 11.07 -0.07
N GLU A 12 -4.36 12.07 -0.15
CA GLU A 12 -5.79 11.92 0.12
C GLU A 12 -6.48 11.00 -0.91
N GLY A 13 -6.17 11.15 -2.20
CA GLY A 13 -6.65 10.27 -3.26
C GLY A 13 -6.26 8.81 -3.05
N LEU A 14 -4.99 8.55 -2.73
CA LEU A 14 -4.50 7.21 -2.39
C LEU A 14 -5.14 6.65 -1.13
N SER A 15 -5.33 7.49 -0.11
CA SER A 15 -6.05 7.10 1.11
C SER A 15 -7.49 6.67 0.79
N GLY A 16 -8.18 7.43 -0.07
CA GLY A 16 -9.53 7.09 -0.53
C GLY A 16 -9.55 5.77 -1.30
N PHE A 17 -8.60 5.58 -2.21
CA PHE A 17 -8.44 4.33 -2.96
C PHE A 17 -8.27 3.12 -2.02
N TYR A 18 -7.33 3.19 -1.07
CA TYR A 18 -7.08 2.10 -0.12
C TYR A 18 -8.25 1.84 0.83
N LYS A 19 -8.96 2.89 1.29
CA LYS A 19 -10.20 2.73 2.07
C LYS A 19 -11.25 2.00 1.25
N GLY A 20 -11.47 2.38 -0.01
CA GLY A 20 -12.41 1.71 -0.90
C GLY A 20 -12.09 0.23 -1.10
N LEU A 21 -10.82 -0.11 -1.27
CA LEU A 21 -10.37 -1.49 -1.36
C LEU A 21 -10.73 -2.30 -0.09
N VAL A 22 -10.54 -1.77 1.12
CA VAL A 22 -10.84 -2.51 2.35
C VAL A 22 -12.33 -2.48 2.69
N GLU A 23 -12.93 -1.30 2.77
CA GLU A 23 -14.29 -1.13 3.28
C GLU A 23 -15.30 -1.77 2.32
N HIS A 24 -15.21 -1.45 1.03
CA HIS A 24 -16.09 -2.03 0.02
C HIS A 24 -15.59 -3.38 -0.49
N GLY A 25 -14.32 -3.47 -0.87
CA GLY A 25 -13.74 -4.66 -1.50
C GLY A 25 -13.61 -5.85 -0.55
N ILE A 26 -13.39 -5.63 0.74
CA ILE A 26 -13.21 -6.70 1.72
C ILE A 26 -14.38 -6.79 2.69
N LEU A 27 -14.63 -5.75 3.50
CA LEU A 27 -15.53 -5.84 4.66
C LEU A 27 -17.00 -6.00 4.22
N GLU A 28 -17.48 -5.14 3.32
CA GLU A 28 -18.84 -5.24 2.80
C GLU A 28 -19.09 -6.53 2.03
N ARG A 29 -18.16 -6.92 1.14
CA ARG A 29 -18.28 -8.18 0.38
C ARG A 29 -18.29 -9.40 1.30
N SER A 30 -17.46 -9.42 2.34
CA SER A 30 -17.45 -10.51 3.33
C SER A 30 -18.80 -10.63 4.03
N LYS A 31 -19.39 -9.50 4.47
CA LYS A 31 -20.70 -9.46 5.10
C LYS A 31 -21.80 -9.93 4.16
N LYS A 32 -21.83 -9.45 2.92
CA LYS A 32 -22.82 -9.84 1.89
C LYS A 32 -22.76 -11.34 1.59
N LYS A 33 -21.56 -11.92 1.52
CA LYS A 33 -21.33 -13.33 1.21
C LYS A 33 -21.37 -14.26 2.43
N LYS A 34 -21.54 -13.73 3.66
CA LYS A 34 -21.47 -14.48 4.92
C LYS A 34 -20.20 -15.33 5.06
N GLN A 35 -19.06 -14.78 4.64
CA GLN A 35 -17.76 -15.47 4.66
C GLN A 35 -16.75 -14.73 5.53
N ALA A 36 -15.71 -15.45 5.98
CA ALA A 36 -14.62 -14.84 6.73
C ALA A 36 -13.88 -13.81 5.86
N THR A 37 -13.42 -12.74 6.48
CA THR A 37 -12.66 -11.67 5.81
C THR A 37 -11.40 -12.21 5.14
N GLU A 38 -10.71 -13.14 5.79
CA GLU A 38 -9.52 -13.79 5.22
C GLU A 38 -9.83 -14.54 3.92
N THR A 39 -10.96 -15.26 3.88
CA THR A 39 -11.43 -15.92 2.66
C THR A 39 -11.67 -14.92 1.53
N THR A 40 -12.29 -13.77 1.84
CA THR A 40 -12.46 -12.70 0.84
C THR A 40 -11.13 -12.18 0.34
N ILE A 41 -10.19 -11.87 1.23
CA ILE A 41 -8.85 -11.37 0.85
C ILE A 41 -8.13 -12.36 -0.06
N ASN A 42 -8.14 -13.65 0.29
CA ASN A 42 -7.48 -14.70 -0.50
C ASN A 42 -8.10 -14.79 -1.89
N LYS A 43 -9.43 -14.72 -1.99
CA LYS A 43 -10.12 -14.73 -3.28
C LYS A 43 -9.79 -13.50 -4.13
N GLU A 44 -9.79 -12.30 -3.56
CA GLU A 44 -9.44 -11.10 -4.32
C GLU A 44 -7.98 -11.15 -4.80
N LEU A 45 -7.07 -11.72 -4.01
CA LEU A 45 -5.68 -11.93 -4.42
C LEU A 45 -5.59 -12.93 -5.60
N GLU A 46 -6.36 -14.01 -5.57
CA GLU A 46 -6.45 -14.97 -6.67
C GLU A 46 -7.02 -14.30 -7.93
N ASP A 47 -8.19 -13.67 -7.82
CA ASP A 47 -8.87 -12.98 -8.93
C ASP A 47 -7.96 -11.92 -9.59
N MET A 48 -7.20 -11.14 -8.80
CA MET A 48 -6.24 -10.17 -9.34
C MET A 48 -5.04 -10.82 -10.05
N ASN A 49 -4.51 -11.93 -9.53
CA ASN A 49 -3.44 -12.67 -10.22
C ASN A 49 -3.94 -13.29 -11.53
N ASP A 50 -5.19 -13.75 -11.55
CA ASP A 50 -5.84 -14.29 -12.74
C ASP A 50 -6.04 -13.20 -13.78
N PHE A 51 -6.57 -12.06 -13.37
CA PHE A 51 -6.74 -10.91 -14.26
C PHE A 51 -5.41 -10.43 -14.85
N LEU A 52 -4.34 -10.36 -14.05
CA LEU A 52 -2.99 -10.00 -14.53
C LEU A 52 -2.45 -10.95 -15.62
N ARG A 53 -2.87 -12.21 -15.67
CA ARG A 53 -2.49 -13.13 -16.77
C ARG A 53 -3.26 -12.86 -18.05
N GLU A 54 -4.47 -12.32 -17.91
CA GLU A 54 -5.35 -12.00 -19.03
C GLU A 54 -5.13 -10.59 -19.60
N THR A 55 -4.40 -9.69 -18.92
CA THR A 55 -4.10 -8.33 -19.44
C THR A 55 -3.36 -8.33 -20.77
N ARG A 56 -2.71 -9.44 -21.15
CA ARG A 56 -2.13 -9.63 -22.51
C ARG A 56 -3.15 -9.52 -23.64
N ARG A 57 -4.45 -9.62 -23.32
CA ARG A 57 -5.56 -9.47 -24.28
C ARG A 57 -6.02 -8.03 -24.43
N ILE A 58 -5.52 -7.10 -23.62
CA ILE A 58 -5.77 -5.67 -23.79
C ILE A 58 -4.90 -5.20 -24.95
N GLU A 59 -5.53 -4.77 -26.05
CA GLU A 59 -4.86 -4.42 -27.30
C GLU A 59 -4.09 -3.09 -27.20
N ASP A 60 -4.69 -2.11 -26.52
CA ASP A 60 -4.08 -0.80 -26.30
C ASP A 60 -2.97 -0.91 -25.23
N PRO A 61 -1.71 -0.62 -25.59
CA PRO A 61 -0.58 -0.84 -24.68
C PRO A 61 -0.57 0.13 -23.49
N GLU A 62 -0.97 1.38 -23.67
CA GLU A 62 -1.05 2.35 -22.58
C GLU A 62 -2.13 1.99 -21.56
N ILE A 63 -3.31 1.58 -22.03
CA ILE A 63 -4.40 1.10 -21.16
C ILE A 63 -4.00 -0.19 -20.45
N LYS A 64 -3.29 -1.09 -21.14
CA LYS A 64 -2.74 -2.30 -20.54
C LYS A 64 -1.78 -1.96 -19.40
N ASP A 65 -0.83 -1.05 -19.62
CA ASP A 65 0.15 -0.66 -18.61
C ASP A 65 -0.50 -0.01 -17.39
N LEU A 66 -1.47 0.89 -17.60
CA LEU A 66 -2.25 1.50 -16.51
C LEU A 66 -3.05 0.45 -15.72
N THR A 67 -3.70 -0.48 -16.42
CA THR A 67 -4.49 -1.56 -15.81
C THR A 67 -3.61 -2.48 -14.98
N GLU A 68 -2.44 -2.87 -15.51
CA GLU A 68 -1.48 -3.69 -14.79
C GLU A 68 -0.88 -2.97 -13.58
N ALA A 69 -0.54 -1.69 -13.71
CA ALA A 69 0.00 -0.88 -12.62
C ALA A 69 -1.01 -0.76 -11.47
N LEU A 70 -2.27 -0.43 -11.77
CA LEU A 70 -3.34 -0.33 -10.78
C LEU A 70 -3.60 -1.67 -10.08
N THR A 71 -3.66 -2.76 -10.85
CA THR A 71 -3.90 -4.09 -10.31
C THR A 71 -2.74 -4.56 -9.43
N LYS A 72 -1.49 -4.39 -9.87
CA LYS A 72 -0.28 -4.71 -9.07
C LYS A 72 -0.22 -3.87 -7.80
N HIS A 73 -0.66 -2.63 -7.86
CA HIS A 73 -0.72 -1.73 -6.71
C HIS A 73 -1.74 -2.20 -5.67
N ALA A 74 -2.98 -2.48 -6.08
CA ALA A 74 -4.02 -3.05 -5.22
C ALA A 74 -3.61 -4.40 -4.63
N LEU A 75 -3.04 -5.28 -5.44
CA LEU A 75 -2.55 -6.60 -5.03
C LEU A 75 -1.45 -6.51 -3.96
N SER A 76 -0.50 -5.57 -4.12
CA SER A 76 0.55 -5.34 -3.12
C SER A 76 -0.02 -4.82 -1.81
N TYR A 77 -1.02 -3.94 -1.88
CA TYR A 77 -1.73 -3.44 -0.70
C TYR A 77 -2.49 -4.55 0.03
N TYR A 78 -3.24 -5.40 -0.67
CA TYR A 78 -3.92 -6.55 -0.06
C TYR A 78 -2.97 -7.55 0.58
N LYS A 79 -1.78 -7.80 0.01
CA LYS A 79 -0.75 -8.59 0.70
C LYS A 79 -0.31 -7.96 2.02
N PHE A 80 -0.24 -6.64 2.08
CA PHE A 80 0.07 -5.91 3.31
C PHE A 80 -1.05 -6.05 4.34
N VAL A 81 -2.31 -5.87 3.92
CA VAL A 81 -3.51 -6.07 4.75
C VAL A 81 -3.61 -7.51 5.26
N GLN A 82 -3.37 -8.50 4.40
CA GLN A 82 -3.34 -9.93 4.76
C GLN A 82 -2.29 -10.19 5.85
N LYS A 83 -1.06 -9.68 5.66
CA LYS A 83 0.05 -9.85 6.60
C LYS A 83 -0.15 -9.15 7.93
N LYS A 84 -0.75 -7.96 7.92
CA LYS A 84 -0.88 -7.08 9.10
C LYS A 84 -2.24 -7.17 9.78
N GLY A 85 -3.21 -7.80 9.15
CA GLY A 85 -4.59 -7.92 9.61
C GLY A 85 -5.46 -6.75 9.14
N VAL A 86 -6.67 -7.10 8.68
CA VAL A 86 -7.65 -6.13 8.12
C VAL A 86 -8.03 -5.01 9.09
N LYS A 87 -8.00 -5.27 10.40
CA LYS A 87 -8.34 -4.26 11.42
C LYS A 87 -7.35 -3.09 11.44
N ASN A 88 -6.13 -3.30 10.97
CA ASN A 88 -5.03 -2.32 10.99
C ASN A 88 -4.91 -1.53 9.68
N TYR A 89 -5.95 -1.54 8.81
CA TYR A 89 -5.83 -0.95 7.48
C TYR A 89 -5.61 0.57 7.51
N LYS A 90 -6.14 1.28 8.51
CA LYS A 90 -5.94 2.74 8.64
C LYS A 90 -4.48 3.07 8.96
N GLU A 91 -3.86 2.29 9.83
CA GLU A 91 -2.45 2.39 10.18
C GLU A 91 -1.56 2.04 8.99
N ILE A 92 -1.96 1.05 8.19
CA ILE A 92 -1.27 0.71 6.93
C ILE A 92 -1.34 1.89 5.95
N ILE A 93 -2.51 2.51 5.79
CA ILE A 93 -2.68 3.67 4.90
C ILE A 93 -1.78 4.82 5.36
N GLN A 94 -1.77 5.14 6.66
CA GLN A 94 -0.90 6.18 7.19
C GLN A 94 0.57 5.88 6.93
N PHE A 95 1.00 4.64 7.19
CA PHE A 95 2.35 4.19 6.92
C PHE A 95 2.74 4.36 5.44
N LEU A 96 1.85 4.02 4.51
CA LEU A 96 2.11 4.18 3.08
C LEU A 96 2.18 5.66 2.68
N ASN A 97 1.30 6.50 3.20
CA ASN A 97 1.36 7.94 2.96
C ASN A 97 2.67 8.55 3.44
N ASP A 98 3.09 8.22 4.67
CA ASP A 98 4.36 8.70 5.23
C ASP A 98 5.55 8.21 4.41
N TYR A 99 5.47 6.98 3.88
CA TYR A 99 6.48 6.40 3.01
C TYR A 99 6.56 7.15 1.67
N TYR A 100 5.43 7.44 1.03
CA TYR A 100 5.39 8.17 -0.24
C TYR A 100 5.82 9.62 -0.09
N PHE A 101 5.38 10.30 0.96
CA PHE A 101 5.83 11.64 1.29
C PHE A 101 7.36 11.67 1.50
N ALA A 102 7.91 10.73 2.27
CA ALA A 102 9.35 10.64 2.51
C ALA A 102 10.15 10.35 1.22
N MET A 103 9.58 9.58 0.29
CA MET A 103 10.19 9.33 -1.02
C MET A 103 10.31 10.62 -1.84
N ASP A 104 9.20 11.36 -1.95
CA ASP A 104 9.12 12.61 -2.71
C ASP A 104 10.04 13.67 -2.10
N ASP A 105 9.89 13.92 -0.80
CA ASP A 105 10.69 14.88 -0.03
C ASP A 105 12.19 14.60 -0.16
N LYS A 106 12.62 13.35 0.06
CA LYS A 106 14.04 13.00 -0.03
C LYS A 106 14.61 13.23 -1.43
N TYR A 107 13.83 12.94 -2.47
CA TYR A 107 14.31 13.14 -3.82
C TYR A 107 14.48 14.61 -4.15
N TYR A 108 13.44 15.41 -3.97
CA TYR A 108 13.44 16.81 -4.39
C TYR A 108 14.26 17.73 -3.48
N SER A 109 14.32 17.45 -2.18
CA SER A 109 15.12 18.28 -1.27
C SER A 109 16.63 17.97 -1.35
N GLU A 110 17.01 16.73 -1.65
CA GLU A 110 18.39 16.28 -1.45
C GLU A 110 19.04 15.55 -2.62
N LEU A 111 18.30 14.87 -3.50
CA LEU A 111 18.90 13.96 -4.49
C LEU A 111 18.74 14.41 -5.93
N GLU A 112 17.81 15.31 -6.23
CA GLU A 112 17.58 15.81 -7.58
C GLU A 112 18.87 16.37 -8.19
N GLY A 113 19.14 16.00 -9.45
CA GLY A 113 20.35 16.38 -10.18
C GLY A 113 21.66 15.72 -9.70
N LYS A 114 21.65 14.92 -8.62
CA LYS A 114 22.87 14.27 -8.11
C LYS A 114 23.18 12.95 -8.81
N PRO A 115 24.47 12.60 -8.99
CA PRO A 115 24.86 11.27 -9.42
C PRO A 115 24.32 10.20 -8.47
N GLU A 116 23.89 9.07 -9.05
CA GLU A 116 23.34 7.93 -8.32
C GLU A 116 22.09 8.26 -7.47
N ALA A 117 21.34 9.32 -7.81
CA ALA A 117 20.15 9.74 -7.06
C ALA A 117 19.16 8.60 -6.81
N MET A 118 18.83 7.81 -7.85
CA MET A 118 17.88 6.71 -7.74
C MET A 118 18.38 5.60 -6.82
N LYS A 119 19.66 5.26 -6.89
CA LYS A 119 20.29 4.27 -6.02
C LYS A 119 20.26 4.71 -4.56
N LYS A 120 20.61 5.98 -4.30
CA LYS A 120 20.57 6.58 -2.95
C LYS A 120 19.14 6.63 -2.40
N LEU A 121 18.17 6.98 -3.24
CA LEU A 121 16.76 6.99 -2.86
C LEU A 121 16.29 5.58 -2.47
N ALA A 122 16.60 4.56 -3.26
CA ALA A 122 16.24 3.17 -2.94
C ALA A 122 16.84 2.70 -1.60
N ILE A 123 18.10 3.07 -1.31
CA ILE A 123 18.75 2.78 -0.02
C ILE A 123 18.01 3.48 1.12
N TYR A 124 17.71 4.77 0.97
CA TYR A 124 16.96 5.55 1.95
C TYR A 124 15.59 4.93 2.27
N LEU A 125 14.84 4.53 1.25
CA LEU A 125 13.51 3.95 1.42
C LEU A 125 13.56 2.61 2.16
N ASN A 126 14.58 1.78 1.90
CA ASN A 126 14.81 0.55 2.66
C ASN A 126 15.05 0.82 4.16
N GLU A 127 15.80 1.87 4.49
CA GLU A 127 16.02 2.28 5.88
C GLU A 127 14.74 2.82 6.53
N LYS A 128 13.95 3.59 5.78
CA LYS A 128 12.69 4.17 6.25
C LYS A 128 11.71 3.07 6.69
N VAL A 129 11.54 2.02 5.88
CA VAL A 129 10.70 0.85 6.20
C VAL A 129 11.19 0.15 7.48
N LYS A 130 12.51 -0.03 7.65
CA LYS A 130 13.08 -0.64 8.86
C LYS A 130 12.80 0.17 10.12
N LYS A 131 12.89 1.50 10.06
CA LYS A 131 12.66 2.39 11.20
C LYS A 131 11.18 2.42 11.60
N MET A 132 10.29 2.57 10.62
CA MET A 132 8.84 2.57 10.84
C MET A 132 8.34 1.22 11.37
N GLY A 133 8.90 0.10 10.91
CA GLY A 133 8.55 -1.24 11.39
C GLY A 133 8.98 -1.54 12.83
N LYS A 134 10.02 -0.86 13.35
CA LYS A 134 10.44 -0.97 14.76
C LYS A 134 9.50 -0.19 15.69
N GLN A 135 9.01 0.96 15.25
CA GLN A 135 8.06 1.77 16.03
C GLN A 135 6.73 1.05 16.24
N THR A 136 6.18 0.37 15.22
CA THR A 136 4.92 -0.39 15.35
C THR A 136 5.00 -1.57 16.31
N SER A 137 6.17 -2.20 16.46
CA SER A 137 6.39 -3.30 17.41
C SER A 137 6.46 -2.81 18.86
N GLN A 138 6.99 -1.61 19.12
CA GLN A 138 7.04 -1.01 20.46
C GLN A 138 5.66 -0.51 20.93
N THR A 139 4.85 0.07 20.05
CA THR A 139 3.49 0.54 20.42
C THR A 139 2.56 -0.63 20.77
N ASN A 140 2.67 -1.76 20.07
CA ASN A 140 1.89 -2.96 20.39
C ASN A 140 2.33 -3.64 21.70
N SER A 141 3.58 -3.44 22.12
CA SER A 141 4.09 -3.95 23.40
C SER A 141 3.57 -3.12 24.59
N ASN A 142 3.42 -1.80 24.40
CA ASN A 142 2.95 -0.90 25.45
C ASN A 142 1.42 -0.98 25.66
N ASN A 143 0.63 -1.28 24.62
CA ASN A 143 -0.82 -1.44 24.76
C ASN A 143 -1.26 -2.77 25.41
N LEU A 144 -0.37 -3.75 25.55
CA LEU A 144 -0.63 -4.99 26.30
C LEU A 144 -0.43 -4.84 27.82
N ASN A 145 0.18 -3.74 28.29
CA ASN A 145 0.53 -3.54 29.70
C ASN A 145 -0.38 -2.57 30.46
N ILE A 146 -1.41 -2.00 29.83
CA ILE A 146 -2.33 -1.02 30.46
C ILE A 146 -3.68 -1.68 30.85
N GLY A 147 -3.82 -3.00 30.67
CA GLY A 147 -5.06 -3.74 30.92
C GLY A 147 -5.13 -4.52 32.24
N ASN A 148 -4.15 -4.40 33.14
CA ASN A 148 -4.12 -5.11 34.41
C ASN A 148 -3.79 -4.15 35.57
N HIS A 149 -4.74 -3.32 36.00
CA HIS A 149 -4.82 -2.80 37.36
C HIS A 149 -6.27 -2.47 37.72
#